data_AF-A0A7K4H9Z7-F1
#
_entry.id   AF-A0A7K4H9Z7-F1
#
_cell.length_a   1.000
_cell.length_b   1.000
_cell.length_c   1.000
_cell.angle_alpha   90.00
_cell.angle_beta   90.00
_cell.angle_gamma   90.00
#
_symmetry.space_group_name_H-M   'P 1'
#
loop_
_entity.id
_entity.type
_entity.pdbx_description
1 polymer ?
#
loop_
_entity_poly.entity_id
_entity_poly.type
_entity_poly.pdbx_seq_one_letter_code
_entity_poly.pdbx_strand_id
1 'polypeptide(L)'
;MNDSSNIGVLKSVDNAFGNLILCNDKGAIISSFLESYKSEIEDILNVETVIYEFADYYLPGSISLVNNYGCLVHPLSTDEQIEFISSILKVEEVDVSTVNRGVPYLSSGAIVNDKSGVFGTDCTGPEMMRITRVLHL
;
A
#
# COMPACT_ATOMS: atom_id res chain seq x y z
N MET A 1 -14.36 14.05 17.13
CA MET A 1 -13.23 13.53 16.34
C MET A 1 -12.02 13.73 17.23
N ASN A 2 -11.48 12.66 17.80
CA ASN A 2 -10.22 12.78 18.55
C ASN A 2 -9.12 12.81 17.50
N ASP A 3 -8.61 14.01 17.21
CA ASP A 3 -7.46 14.25 16.35
C ASP A 3 -6.17 13.85 17.07
N SER A 4 -6.01 12.57 17.41
CA SER A 4 -4.74 12.05 17.92
C SER A 4 -3.94 11.46 16.77
N SER A 5 -3.50 12.30 15.83
CA SER A 5 -2.46 11.90 14.88
C SER A 5 -1.13 11.81 15.63
N ASN A 6 -0.47 10.66 15.56
CA ASN A 6 0.89 10.50 16.06
C ASN A 6 1.87 10.94 14.95
N ILE A 7 2.79 11.85 15.28
CA ILE A 7 3.76 12.38 14.32
C ILE A 7 5.15 11.98 14.82
N GLY A 8 5.87 11.20 14.01
CA GLY A 8 7.26 10.83 14.26
C GLY A 8 8.19 11.24 13.12
N VAL A 9 9.48 11.29 13.42
CA VAL A 9 10.54 11.64 12.47
C VAL A 9 11.59 10.53 12.47
N LEU A 10 11.74 9.86 11.34
CA LEU A 10 12.77 8.83 11.15
C LEU A 10 14.03 9.49 10.58
N LYS A 11 15.19 9.22 11.19
CA LYS A 11 16.49 9.73 10.73
C LYS A 11 17.13 8.85 9.65
N SER A 12 16.30 8.33 8.74
CA SER A 12 16.72 7.48 7.63
C SER A 12 17.40 8.29 6.52
N VAL A 13 18.38 7.69 5.85
CA VAL A 13 18.93 8.22 4.59
C VAL A 13 17.89 8.05 3.48
N ASP A 14 17.24 6.88 3.43
CA ASP A 14 16.10 6.59 2.56
C ASP A 14 14.83 7.25 3.11
N ASN A 15 14.51 8.42 2.56
CA ASN A 15 13.53 9.35 3.12
C ASN A 15 12.23 9.49 2.31
N ALA A 16 12.12 8.81 1.17
CA ALA A 16 10.91 8.76 0.37
C ALA A 16 9.90 7.75 0.93
N PHE A 17 9.44 7.95 2.17
CA PHE A 17 8.66 6.96 2.93
C PHE A 17 7.39 6.49 2.23
N GLY A 18 6.72 7.35 1.46
CA GLY A 18 5.53 6.95 0.68
C GLY A 18 5.80 5.86 -0.37
N ASN A 19 7.05 5.72 -0.82
CA ASN A 19 7.45 4.61 -1.71
C ASN A 19 7.78 3.34 -0.92
N LEU A 20 8.28 3.51 0.31
CA LEU A 20 8.88 2.45 1.12
C LEU A 20 7.92 1.85 2.13
N ILE A 21 6.77 2.48 2.37
CA ILE A 21 5.77 2.08 3.36
C ILE A 21 4.42 1.95 2.68
N LEU A 22 3.82 0.77 2.82
CA LEU A 22 2.42 0.49 2.49
C LEU A 22 1.68 0.23 3.80
N CYS A 23 0.64 0.99 4.10
CA CYS A 23 -0.08 0.82 5.38
C CYS A 23 -1.57 1.16 5.26
N ASN A 24 -2.35 0.54 6.13
CA ASN A 24 -3.71 0.93 6.47
C ASN A 24 -3.86 0.99 8.00
N ASP A 25 -5.10 1.09 8.52
CA ASP A 25 -5.33 1.23 9.95
C ASP A 25 -5.17 -0.09 10.74
N LYS A 26 -4.74 -1.17 10.09
CA LYS A 26 -4.70 -2.53 10.67
C LYS A 26 -3.32 -3.20 10.56
N GLY A 27 -2.52 -2.81 9.58
CA GLY A 27 -1.19 -3.36 9.33
C GLY A 27 -0.35 -2.52 8.37
N ALA A 28 0.95 -2.77 8.37
CA ALA A 28 1.91 -2.12 7.49
C ALA A 28 2.94 -3.10 6.92
N ILE A 29 3.34 -2.84 5.68
CA ILE A 29 4.46 -3.48 4.99
C ILE A 29 5.50 -2.42 4.71
N ILE A 30 6.75 -2.68 5.09
CA ILE A 30 7.87 -1.77 4.87
C ILE A 30 8.98 -2.42 4.03
N SER A 31 9.68 -1.58 3.28
CA SER A 31 10.91 -1.93 2.57
C SER A 31 12.00 -2.38 3.54
N SER A 32 12.87 -3.30 3.11
CA SER A 32 14.09 -3.68 3.84
C SER A 32 15.03 -2.51 4.09
N PHE A 33 14.96 -1.44 3.28
CA PHE A 33 15.73 -0.20 3.51
C PHE A 33 15.36 0.50 4.82
N LEU A 34 14.17 0.20 5.37
CA LEU A 34 13.69 0.73 6.65
C LEU A 34 13.79 -0.29 7.78
N GLU A 35 14.50 -1.42 7.61
CA GLU A 35 14.60 -2.49 8.63
C GLU A 35 15.05 -1.94 10.00
N SER A 36 16.06 -1.07 10.02
CA SER A 36 16.57 -0.47 11.26
C SER A 36 15.58 0.46 11.96
N TYR A 37 14.52 0.90 11.27
CA TYR A 37 13.48 1.80 11.79
C TYR A 37 12.15 1.10 12.05
N LYS A 38 12.08 -0.23 11.89
CA LYS A 38 10.84 -1.00 12.00
C LYS A 38 10.06 -0.71 13.29
N SER A 39 10.73 -0.74 14.45
CA SER A 39 10.08 -0.50 15.75
C SER A 39 9.57 0.93 15.89
N GLU A 40 10.32 1.93 15.41
CA GLU A 40 9.86 3.32 15.42
C GLU A 40 8.63 3.50 14.51
N ILE A 41 8.62 2.87 13.33
CA ILE A 41 7.48 2.91 12.40
C ILE A 41 6.25 2.25 13.03
N GLU A 42 6.42 1.09 13.65
CA GLU A 42 5.34 0.36 14.33
C GLU A 42 4.74 1.19 15.47
N ASP A 43 5.56 1.86 16.27
CA ASP A 43 5.11 2.75 17.35
C ASP A 43 4.39 4.00 16.82
N ILE A 44 4.87 4.57 15.70
CA ILE A 44 4.27 5.77 15.09
C ILE A 44 2.92 5.44 14.46
N LEU A 45 2.86 4.40 13.63
CA LEU A 45 1.65 3.98 12.92
C LEU A 45 0.66 3.24 13.83
N ASN A 46 1.13 2.67 14.94
CA ASN A 46 0.35 1.90 15.89
C ASN A 46 -0.37 0.70 15.22
N VAL A 47 0.32 0.06 14.28
CA VAL A 47 -0.13 -1.16 13.60
C VAL A 47 1.04 -2.12 13.44
N GLU A 48 0.73 -3.42 13.46
CA GLU A 48 1.71 -4.47 13.18
C GLU A 48 2.43 -4.20 11.87
N THR A 49 3.76 -4.12 11.93
CA THR A 49 4.60 -3.78 10.79
C THR A 49 5.47 -4.98 10.40
N VAL A 50 5.49 -5.32 9.12
CA VAL A 50 6.27 -6.44 8.58
C VAL A 50 7.20 -5.94 7.48
N ILE A 51 8.44 -6.41 7.48
CA ILE A 51 9.35 -6.17 6.36
C ILE A 51 9.05 -7.23 5.31
N TYR A 52 8.61 -6.81 4.13
CA TYR A 52 8.27 -7.73 3.05
C TYR A 52 8.45 -7.10 1.68
N GLU A 53 9.02 -7.88 0.77
CA GLU A 53 9.24 -7.52 -0.63
C GLU A 53 8.44 -8.47 -1.50
N PHE A 54 7.87 -7.95 -2.58
CA PHE A 54 7.05 -8.73 -3.50
C PHE A 54 7.20 -8.19 -4.93
N ALA A 55 6.86 -9.04 -5.90
CA ALA A 55 7.07 -8.78 -7.32
C ALA A 55 8.52 -8.36 -7.70
N ASP A 56 9.53 -8.78 -6.91
CA ASP A 56 10.95 -8.40 -7.04
C ASP A 56 11.24 -6.89 -6.87
N TYR A 57 10.41 -6.17 -6.08
CA TYR A 57 10.61 -4.76 -5.75
C TYR A 57 10.80 -4.49 -4.26
N TYR A 58 11.58 -3.46 -3.97
CA TYR A 58 11.84 -2.91 -2.62
C TYR A 58 10.88 -1.77 -2.23
N LEU A 59 9.85 -1.48 -3.03
CA LEU A 59 9.04 -0.25 -2.93
C LEU A 59 7.56 -0.55 -2.70
N PRO A 60 7.18 -1.21 -1.57
CA PRO A 60 5.81 -1.68 -1.36
C PRO A 60 4.77 -0.55 -1.43
N GLY A 61 5.11 0.68 -1.03
CA GLY A 61 4.20 1.83 -1.14
C GLY A 61 4.02 2.33 -2.58
N SER A 62 5.03 2.19 -3.45
CA SER A 62 4.94 2.61 -4.85
C SER A 62 4.10 1.67 -5.72
N ILE A 63 4.22 0.37 -5.46
CA ILE A 63 3.62 -0.69 -6.31
C ILE A 63 2.28 -1.20 -5.77
N SER A 64 1.67 -0.46 -4.85
CA SER A 64 0.41 -0.86 -4.21
C SER A 64 -0.53 0.32 -3.95
N LEU A 65 -1.79 -0.02 -3.72
CA LEU A 65 -2.85 0.89 -3.32
C LEU A 65 -3.75 0.17 -2.32
N VAL A 66 -3.90 0.71 -1.11
CA VAL A 66 -4.58 0.01 -0.01
C VAL A 66 -5.57 0.93 0.69
N ASN A 67 -6.65 0.35 1.19
CA ASN A 67 -7.49 0.94 2.23
C ASN A 67 -7.83 -0.13 3.28
N ASN A 68 -8.82 0.11 4.15
CA ASN A 68 -9.17 -0.86 5.18
C ASN A 68 -9.97 -2.07 4.66
N TYR A 69 -10.44 -2.07 3.41
CA TYR A 69 -11.22 -3.15 2.83
C TYR A 69 -10.41 -4.06 1.92
N GLY A 70 -9.51 -3.49 1.11
CA GLY A 70 -8.75 -4.23 0.12
C GLY A 70 -7.38 -3.64 -0.18
N CYS A 71 -6.59 -4.37 -0.97
CA CYS A 71 -5.30 -3.93 -1.49
C CYS A 71 -5.14 -4.32 -2.96
N LEU A 72 -4.59 -3.42 -3.76
CA LEU A 72 -4.11 -3.71 -5.11
C LEU A 72 -2.60 -3.71 -5.11
N VAL A 73 -2.01 -4.66 -5.81
CA VAL A 73 -0.56 -4.84 -5.90
C VAL A 73 -0.09 -4.96 -7.36
N HIS A 74 1.22 -4.98 -7.55
CA HIS A 74 1.87 -5.08 -8.86
C HIS A 74 1.33 -6.27 -9.69
N PRO A 75 1.15 -6.14 -11.02
CA PRO A 75 0.70 -7.23 -11.92
C PRO A 75 1.52 -8.52 -11.93
N LEU A 76 2.71 -8.51 -11.32
CA LEU A 76 3.61 -9.66 -11.27
C LEU A 76 3.63 -10.32 -9.88
N SER A 77 2.80 -9.84 -8.95
CA SER A 77 2.65 -10.48 -7.65
C SER A 77 2.06 -11.88 -7.81
N THR A 78 2.65 -12.85 -7.09
CA THR A 78 2.16 -14.23 -7.08
C THR A 78 0.99 -14.41 -6.12
N ASP A 79 0.22 -15.49 -6.29
CA ASP A 79 -0.89 -15.81 -5.38
C ASP A 79 -0.41 -15.96 -3.92
N GLU A 80 0.77 -16.55 -3.70
CA GLU A 80 1.39 -16.65 -2.36
C GLU A 80 1.71 -15.27 -1.77
N GLN A 81 2.25 -14.35 -2.59
CA GLN A 81 2.50 -12.97 -2.16
C GLN A 81 1.18 -12.26 -1.81
N ILE A 82 0.14 -12.46 -2.61
CA ILE A 82 -1.20 -11.89 -2.41
C ILE A 82 -1.79 -12.37 -1.07
N GLU A 83 -1.76 -13.68 -0.81
CA GLU A 83 -2.26 -14.26 0.44
C GLU A 83 -1.51 -13.71 1.66
N PHE A 84 -0.18 -13.61 1.58
CA PHE A 84 0.62 -13.09 2.67
C PHE A 84 0.36 -11.59 2.92
N ILE A 85 0.27 -10.78 1.86
CA ILE A 85 -0.08 -9.35 1.95
C ILE A 85 -1.46 -9.17 2.59
N SER A 86 -2.45 -9.99 2.21
CA SER A 86 -3.79 -9.97 2.79
C SER A 86 -3.74 -10.21 4.31
N SER A 87 -2.90 -11.15 4.75
CA SER A 87 -2.76 -11.48 6.17
C SER A 87 -2.15 -10.34 7.00
N ILE A 88 -1.15 -9.64 6.46
CA ILE A 88 -0.48 -8.53 7.13
C ILE A 88 -1.41 -7.31 7.22
N LEU A 89 -2.03 -6.95 6.10
CA LEU A 89 -2.87 -5.76 5.99
C LEU A 89 -4.30 -5.97 6.53
N LYS A 90 -4.68 -7.22 6.84
CA LYS A 90 -5.98 -7.58 7.45
C LYS A 90 -7.16 -7.05 6.64
N VAL A 91 -7.07 -7.21 5.32
CA VAL A 91 -8.07 -6.83 4.32
C VAL A 91 -8.78 -8.06 3.75
N GLU A 92 -9.96 -7.86 3.18
CA GLU A 92 -10.82 -8.95 2.68
C GLU A 92 -10.39 -9.43 1.29
N GLU A 93 -9.88 -8.54 0.44
CA GLU A 93 -9.46 -8.86 -0.92
C GLU A 93 -8.12 -8.21 -1.25
N VAL A 94 -7.21 -9.00 -1.82
CA VAL A 94 -5.98 -8.50 -2.46
C VAL A 94 -5.95 -9.04 -3.88
N ASP A 95 -5.68 -8.17 -4.85
CA ASP A 95 -5.64 -8.53 -6.26
C ASP A 95 -4.60 -7.66 -7.01
N VAL A 96 -4.27 -8.04 -8.23
CA VAL A 96 -3.33 -7.30 -9.06
C VAL A 96 -4.06 -6.27 -9.93
N SER A 97 -3.43 -5.11 -10.17
CA SER A 97 -3.95 -4.11 -11.11
C SER A 97 -2.85 -3.20 -11.67
N THR A 98 -3.23 -2.35 -12.62
CA THR A 98 -2.47 -1.21 -13.11
C THR A 98 -3.29 0.07 -12.99
N VAL A 99 -2.63 1.20 -13.24
CA VAL A 99 -3.23 2.54 -13.41
C VAL A 99 -2.73 3.17 -14.70
N ASN A 100 -3.37 4.23 -15.18
CA ASN A 100 -2.88 5.06 -16.29
C ASN A 100 -2.44 4.27 -17.53
N ARG A 101 -3.27 3.31 -18.00
CA ARG A 101 -2.99 2.46 -19.18
C ARG A 101 -1.82 1.51 -18.99
N GLY A 102 -1.80 0.79 -17.88
CA GLY A 102 -0.84 -0.30 -17.66
C GLY A 102 0.39 0.08 -16.84
N VAL A 103 0.43 1.26 -16.23
CA VAL A 103 1.48 1.64 -15.28
C VAL A 103 1.34 0.80 -14.01
N PRO A 104 2.37 0.06 -13.60
CA PRO A 104 2.28 -0.86 -12.45
C PRO A 104 2.62 -0.19 -11.10
N TYR A 105 2.99 1.10 -11.11
CA TYR A 105 3.21 1.92 -9.91
C TYR A 105 1.88 2.53 -9.46
N LEU A 106 1.04 1.76 -8.79
CA LEU A 106 -0.34 2.10 -8.47
C LEU A 106 -0.48 3.46 -7.75
N SER A 107 0.37 3.75 -6.75
CA SER A 107 0.29 5.01 -6.00
C SER A 107 0.76 6.25 -6.78
N SER A 108 1.42 6.07 -7.94
CA SER A 108 1.75 7.19 -8.83
C SER A 108 0.53 7.74 -9.57
N GLY A 109 -0.52 6.93 -9.71
CA GLY A 109 -1.72 7.25 -10.48
C GLY A 109 -3.01 7.23 -9.68
N ALA A 110 -2.96 6.87 -8.39
CA ALA A 110 -4.15 6.81 -7.55
C ALA A 110 -3.82 7.04 -6.07
N ILE A 111 -4.76 7.65 -5.36
CA ILE A 111 -4.80 7.69 -3.90
C ILE A 111 -6.22 7.40 -3.44
N VAL A 112 -6.36 6.64 -2.36
CA VAL A 112 -7.66 6.16 -1.87
C VAL A 112 -7.75 6.30 -0.36
N ASN A 113 -8.97 6.31 0.13
CA ASN A 113 -9.31 5.96 1.51
C ASN A 113 -10.53 5.02 1.48
N ASP A 114 -11.16 4.78 2.62
CA ASP A 114 -12.33 3.90 2.73
C ASP A 114 -13.61 4.41 2.04
N LYS A 115 -13.62 5.65 1.55
CA LYS A 115 -14.84 6.32 1.03
C LYS A 115 -14.73 6.81 -0.40
N SER A 116 -13.51 7.05 -0.86
CA SER A 116 -13.25 7.76 -2.11
C SER A 116 -11.84 7.50 -2.61
N GLY A 117 -11.66 7.68 -3.92
CA GLY A 117 -10.35 7.71 -4.54
C GLY A 117 -10.21 8.85 -5.54
N VAL A 118 -8.99 9.31 -5.71
CA VAL A 118 -8.59 10.22 -6.79
C VAL A 118 -7.68 9.45 -7.72
N PHE A 119 -7.98 9.50 -9.02
CA PHE A 119 -7.35 8.67 -10.03
C PHE A 119 -6.83 9.54 -11.17
N GLY A 120 -5.72 9.10 -11.78
CA GLY A 120 -5.13 9.73 -12.95
C GLY A 120 -6.10 9.75 -14.13
N THR A 121 -6.02 10.81 -14.94
CA THR A 121 -6.93 11.04 -16.07
C THR A 121 -6.80 9.98 -17.17
N ASP A 122 -5.68 9.26 -17.20
CA ASP A 122 -5.41 8.22 -18.19
C ASP A 122 -5.86 6.83 -17.74
N CYS A 123 -6.36 6.67 -16.50
CA CYS A 123 -6.94 5.41 -16.04
C CYS A 123 -8.10 4.98 -16.93
N THR A 124 -8.07 3.71 -17.35
CA THR A 124 -9.08 3.12 -18.23
C THR A 124 -10.29 2.61 -17.45
N GLY A 125 -11.43 2.41 -18.13
CA GLY A 125 -12.63 1.84 -17.51
C GLY A 125 -12.40 0.49 -16.81
N PRO A 126 -11.68 -0.48 -17.41
CA PRO A 126 -11.34 -1.74 -16.75
C PRO A 126 -10.45 -1.59 -15.50
N GLU A 127 -9.45 -0.71 -15.55
CA GLU A 127 -8.61 -0.40 -14.38
C GLU A 127 -9.46 0.19 -13.25
N MET A 128 -10.29 1.18 -13.57
CA MET A 128 -11.20 1.82 -12.63
C MET A 128 -12.18 0.82 -12.00
N MET A 129 -12.83 -0.01 -12.81
CA MET A 129 -13.77 -1.03 -12.32
C MET A 129 -13.10 -1.99 -11.34
N ARG A 130 -11.89 -2.45 -11.67
CA ARG A 130 -11.12 -3.34 -10.80
C ARG A 130 -10.72 -2.64 -9.51
N ILE A 131 -10.23 -1.40 -9.60
CA ILE A 131 -9.82 -0.62 -8.44
C ILE A 131 -10.98 -0.39 -7.48
N THR A 132 -12.13 0.08 -7.98
CA THR A 132 -13.30 0.35 -7.13
C THR A 132 -13.91 -0.93 -6.57
N ARG A 133 -13.88 -2.03 -7.32
CA ARG A 133 -14.37 -3.34 -6.85
C ARG A 133 -13.57 -3.86 -5.66
N VAL A 134 -12.24 -3.92 -5.77
CA VAL A 134 -11.38 -4.51 -4.74
C VAL A 134 -11.31 -3.62 -3.50
N LEU A 135 -11.32 -2.29 -3.69
CA LEU A 135 -11.21 -1.33 -2.60
C LEU A 135 -12.57 -0.89 -2.03
N HIS A 136 -13.68 -1.45 -2.52
CA HIS A 136 -15.04 -1.12 -2.05
C HIS A 136 -15.36 0.39 -2.15
N LEU A 137 -15.01 1.02 -3.29
CA LEU A 137 -15.22 2.44 -3.57
C LEU A 137 -16.46 2.72 -4.43
#